data_AF-A0A841BNW1-F1
#
_entry.id   AF-A0A841BNW1-F1
#
_cell.length_a   1.000
_cell.length_b   1.000
_cell.length_c   1.000
_cell.angle_alpha   90.00
_cell.angle_beta   90.00
_cell.angle_gamma   90.00
#
_symmetry.space_group_name_H-M   'P 1'
#
loop_
_entity.id
_entity.type
_entity.pdbx_description
1 polymer ?
#
loop_
_entity_poly.entity_id
_entity_poly.type
_entity_poly.pdbx_seq_one_letter_code
_entity_poly.pdbx_strand_id
1 'polypeptide(L)'
;MGIYLVDIGPDSWAQDEITSGIRSLLDRALVERGLRPYPGPPHEVPPAESFEEKIAPVMDGFAELCARHGAEELLDAALFVPVLFDGLITLPIGNAYDDEHTRVFSSHRLRDAVVPMAAEIGLPADLPRGALALSNSIDDPVTFYVAVYRQAAEHSLRHDCPIGYI
;
A
#
# COMPACT_ATOMS: atom_id res chain seq x y z
N MET A 1 -14.94 -6.44 12.70
CA MET A 1 -14.59 -5.36 11.76
C MET A 1 -13.59 -5.96 10.79
N GLY A 2 -13.77 -5.81 9.47
CA GLY A 2 -12.76 -6.24 8.50
C GLY A 2 -11.63 -5.22 8.45
N ILE A 3 -10.42 -5.67 8.10
CA ILE A 3 -9.29 -4.79 7.81
C ILE A 3 -9.38 -4.42 6.34
N TYR A 4 -9.25 -3.14 5.99
CA TYR A 4 -9.33 -2.72 4.59
C TYR A 4 -8.01 -2.09 4.16
N LEU A 5 -7.64 -2.31 2.91
CA LEU A 5 -6.57 -1.58 2.24
C LEU A 5 -7.22 -0.61 1.25
N VAL A 6 -7.00 0.68 1.44
CA VAL A 6 -7.70 1.75 0.71
C VAL A 6 -6.77 2.82 0.18
N ASP A 7 -7.14 3.51 -0.89
CA ASP A 7 -6.47 4.76 -1.25
C ASP A 7 -6.79 5.88 -0.26
N ILE A 8 -5.81 6.75 -0.02
CA ILE A 8 -5.96 7.92 0.85
C ILE A 8 -6.21 9.14 -0.03
N GLY A 9 -7.40 9.72 0.12
CA GLY A 9 -7.81 10.92 -0.59
C GLY A 9 -7.12 12.22 -0.10
N PRO A 10 -7.26 13.31 -0.86
CA PRO A 10 -6.68 14.63 -0.55
C PRO A 10 -7.14 15.20 0.79
N ASP A 11 -8.44 15.11 1.09
CA ASP A 11 -9.03 15.67 2.30
C ASP A 11 -8.54 14.92 3.53
N SER A 12 -8.53 13.57 3.47
CA SER A 12 -7.92 12.76 4.51
C SER A 12 -6.46 13.17 4.71
N TRP A 13 -5.65 13.11 3.65
CA TRP A 13 -4.22 13.43 3.71
C TRP A 13 -3.90 14.83 4.29
N ALA A 14 -4.78 15.81 4.05
CA ALA A 14 -4.59 17.19 4.49
C ALA A 14 -5.18 17.51 5.86
N GLN A 15 -6.31 16.90 6.22
CA GLN A 15 -7.13 17.32 7.37
C GLN A 15 -7.19 16.32 8.51
N ASP A 16 -7.03 15.02 8.22
CA ASP A 16 -7.04 14.00 9.27
C ASP A 16 -5.75 14.08 10.10
N GLU A 17 -5.88 14.07 11.43
CA GLU A 17 -4.77 14.34 12.36
C GLU A 17 -3.65 13.30 12.20
N ILE A 18 -4.02 12.05 11.98
CA ILE A 18 -3.06 10.94 11.83
C ILE A 18 -2.31 11.10 10.50
N THR A 19 -3.02 11.20 9.39
CA THR A 19 -2.41 11.26 8.05
C THR A 19 -1.68 12.58 7.79
N SER A 20 -2.13 13.71 8.35
CA SER A 20 -1.39 14.98 8.31
C SER A 20 -0.11 14.96 9.16
N GLY A 21 -0.13 14.23 10.29
CA GLY A 21 1.06 13.94 11.10
C GLY A 21 2.06 13.05 10.34
N ILE A 22 1.57 11.97 9.72
CA ILE A 22 2.34 11.09 8.84
C ILE A 22 2.99 11.89 7.72
N ARG A 23 2.24 12.74 7.01
CA ARG A 23 2.75 13.59 5.92
C ARG A 23 3.96 14.41 6.37
N SER A 24 3.84 15.13 7.49
CA SER A 24 4.91 16.02 7.98
C SER A 24 6.18 15.25 8.37
N LEU A 25 6.01 14.06 8.96
CA LEU A 25 7.13 13.19 9.36
C LEU A 25 7.77 12.49 8.15
N LEU A 26 6.95 12.05 7.19
CA LEU A 26 7.40 11.46 5.94
C LEU A 26 8.23 12.45 5.12
N ASP A 27 7.76 13.70 4.99
CA ASP A 27 8.49 14.76 4.28
C ASP A 27 9.89 14.97 4.87
N ARG A 28 10.00 14.99 6.20
CA ARG A 28 11.29 15.07 6.89
C ARG A 28 12.18 13.86 6.57
N ALA A 29 11.63 12.65 6.69
CA ALA A 29 12.37 11.42 6.42
C ALA A 29 12.85 11.32 4.95
N LEU A 30 12.05 11.81 4.00
CA LEU A 30 12.43 11.89 2.59
C LEU A 30 13.56 12.91 2.37
N VAL A 31 13.45 14.10 2.96
CA VAL A 31 14.49 15.14 2.86
C VAL A 31 15.82 14.68 3.49
N GLU A 32 15.78 13.98 4.62
CA GLU A 32 16.96 13.39 5.25
C GLU A 32 17.66 12.36 4.34
N ARG A 33 16.90 11.72 3.45
CA ARG A 33 17.41 10.82 2.41
C ARG A 33 17.80 11.52 1.11
N GLY A 34 17.75 12.86 1.06
CA GLY A 34 18.05 13.66 -0.13
C GLY A 34 16.96 13.65 -1.21
N LEU A 35 15.74 13.23 -0.86
CA LEU A 35 14.59 13.19 -1.75
C LEU A 35 13.71 14.44 -1.60
N ARG A 36 12.80 14.63 -2.55
CA ARG A 36 11.79 15.70 -2.47
C ARG A 36 10.67 15.29 -1.50
N PRO A 37 10.09 16.26 -0.76
CA PRO A 37 8.84 16.06 -0.03
C PRO A 37 7.73 15.50 -0.94
N TYR A 38 6.82 14.75 -0.35
CA TYR A 38 5.66 14.22 -1.02
C TYR A 38 4.45 15.12 -0.72
N PRO A 39 3.98 15.94 -1.69
CA PRO A 39 2.96 16.94 -1.43
C PRO A 39 1.60 16.33 -1.04
N GLY A 40 1.41 15.04 -1.30
CA GLY A 40 0.14 14.34 -1.17
C GLY A 40 -0.51 14.05 -2.51
N PRO A 41 -1.64 13.34 -2.50
CA PRO A 41 -2.39 13.03 -3.71
C PRO A 41 -2.82 14.30 -4.45
N PRO A 42 -2.75 14.35 -5.80
CA PRO A 42 -2.92 15.57 -6.59
C PRO A 42 -4.37 16.03 -6.77
N HIS A 43 -5.36 15.22 -6.38
CA HIS A 43 -6.73 15.37 -6.82
C HIS A 43 -7.55 16.31 -5.92
N GLU A 44 -8.22 17.34 -6.48
CA GLU A 44 -9.37 18.01 -5.83
C GLU A 44 -10.69 17.27 -6.09
N VAL A 45 -10.73 16.44 -7.14
CA VAL A 45 -11.87 15.61 -7.54
C VAL A 45 -11.44 14.14 -7.45
N PRO A 46 -12.14 13.30 -6.67
CA PRO A 46 -11.76 11.90 -6.49
C PRO A 46 -11.75 11.16 -7.84
N PRO A 47 -10.83 10.20 -8.02
CA PRO A 47 -10.80 9.38 -9.22
C PRO A 47 -12.15 8.69 -9.44
N ALA A 48 -12.49 8.40 -10.69
CA ALA A 48 -13.73 7.72 -11.05
C ALA A 48 -13.87 6.33 -10.38
N GLU A 49 -12.75 5.74 -9.97
CA GLU A 49 -12.66 4.49 -9.22
C GLU A 49 -11.72 4.72 -8.02
N SER A 50 -12.24 4.59 -6.79
CA SER A 50 -11.41 4.47 -5.59
C SER A 50 -10.89 3.04 -5.45
N PHE A 51 -9.78 2.87 -4.75
CA PHE A 51 -9.24 1.56 -4.40
C PHE A 51 -9.70 1.19 -2.99
N GLU A 52 -10.39 0.06 -2.87
CA GLU A 52 -10.75 -0.53 -1.58
C GLU A 52 -10.77 -2.04 -1.73
N GLU A 53 -10.00 -2.74 -0.90
CA GLU A 53 -10.06 -4.21 -0.81
C GLU A 53 -10.15 -4.64 0.65
N LYS A 54 -11.05 -5.59 0.93
CA LYS A 54 -11.23 -6.13 2.27
C LYS A 54 -10.25 -7.27 2.48
N ILE A 55 -9.31 -7.05 3.38
CA ILE A 55 -8.30 -8.02 3.75
C ILE A 55 -8.88 -9.01 4.76
N ALA A 56 -8.79 -10.29 4.43
CA ALA A 56 -9.15 -11.38 5.32
C ALA A 56 -7.87 -11.92 5.99
N PRO A 57 -7.81 -11.97 7.34
CA PRO A 57 -6.60 -12.37 8.04
C PRO A 57 -6.37 -13.89 7.95
N VAL A 58 -5.56 -14.30 6.96
CA VAL A 58 -4.61 -15.43 6.96
C VAL A 58 -3.52 -15.07 5.93
N MET A 59 -2.33 -14.70 6.37
CA MET A 59 -1.25 -14.24 5.48
C MET A 59 -0.11 -15.24 5.30
N ASP A 60 -0.11 -16.38 6.00
CA ASP A 60 1.06 -17.27 6.11
C ASP A 60 1.64 -17.67 4.74
N GLY A 61 0.81 -18.14 3.80
CA GLY A 61 1.29 -18.51 2.46
C GLY A 61 1.81 -17.32 1.65
N PHE A 62 1.25 -16.13 1.85
CA PHE A 62 1.76 -14.91 1.23
C PHE A 62 3.07 -14.46 1.88
N ALA A 63 3.22 -14.61 3.19
CA ALA A 63 4.45 -14.32 3.90
C ALA A 63 5.60 -15.25 3.47
N GLU A 64 5.33 -16.55 3.31
CA GLU A 64 6.28 -17.51 2.75
C GLU A 64 6.70 -17.14 1.31
N LEU A 65 5.77 -16.66 0.49
CA LEU A 65 6.07 -16.15 -0.85
C LEU A 65 6.95 -14.90 -0.77
N CYS A 66 6.66 -13.96 0.12
CA CYS A 66 7.50 -12.77 0.32
C CYS A 66 8.93 -13.13 0.74
N ALA A 67 9.10 -14.07 1.66
CA ALA A 67 10.40 -14.55 2.10
C ALA A 67 11.23 -15.15 0.96
N ARG A 68 10.62 -15.98 0.11
CA ARG A 68 11.31 -16.58 -1.05
C ARG A 68 11.77 -15.55 -2.08
N HIS A 69 11.08 -14.43 -2.19
CA HIS A 69 11.41 -13.33 -3.12
C HIS A 69 12.18 -12.18 -2.45
N GLY A 70 12.58 -12.33 -1.17
CA GLY A 70 13.35 -11.30 -0.44
C GLY A 70 12.59 -10.00 -0.22
N ALA A 71 11.26 -10.08 -0.06
CA ALA A 71 10.36 -8.93 0.00
C ALA A 71 9.64 -8.83 1.36
N GLU A 72 10.20 -9.42 2.41
CA GLU A 72 9.60 -9.51 3.75
C GLU A 72 9.29 -8.12 4.34
N GLU A 73 10.09 -7.11 4.02
CA GLU A 73 9.89 -5.71 4.45
C GLU A 73 8.52 -5.14 4.07
N LEU A 74 7.87 -5.67 3.03
CA LEU A 74 6.53 -5.20 2.63
C LEU A 74 5.46 -5.56 3.65
N LEU A 75 5.64 -6.65 4.39
CA LEU A 75 4.68 -7.16 5.37
C LEU A 75 4.63 -6.28 6.63
N ASP A 76 5.70 -5.53 6.88
CA ASP A 76 5.79 -4.61 8.00
C ASP A 76 5.16 -3.25 7.68
N ALA A 77 4.85 -2.97 6.42
CA ALA A 77 4.36 -1.66 5.99
C ALA A 77 2.87 -1.49 6.31
N ALA A 78 2.51 -0.33 6.87
CA ALA A 78 1.12 0.08 7.08
C ALA A 78 0.68 1.17 6.05
N LEU A 79 1.63 1.70 5.28
CA LEU A 79 1.39 2.74 4.29
C LEU A 79 2.30 2.54 3.08
N PHE A 80 1.72 2.65 1.88
CA PHE A 80 2.45 2.64 0.60
C PHE A 80 2.31 4.01 -0.06
N VAL A 81 3.43 4.61 -0.48
CA VAL A 81 3.43 5.93 -1.12
C VAL A 81 4.09 5.90 -2.51
N PRO A 82 3.63 6.73 -3.47
CA PRO A 82 4.14 6.76 -4.84
C PRO A 82 5.50 7.49 -4.96
N VAL A 83 6.40 7.28 -3.99
CA VAL A 83 7.74 7.85 -3.96
C VAL A 83 8.75 6.73 -3.99
N LEU A 84 9.76 6.83 -4.86
CA LEU A 84 10.84 5.86 -4.92
C LEU A 84 11.87 6.15 -3.81
N PHE A 85 12.07 5.18 -2.92
CA PHE A 85 13.12 5.17 -1.90
C PHE A 85 13.46 3.73 -1.50
N ASP A 86 14.67 3.52 -1.00
CA ASP A 86 15.14 2.22 -0.51
C ASP A 86 14.80 1.98 0.97
N GLY A 87 14.69 0.70 1.34
CA GLY A 87 14.33 0.25 2.68
C GLY A 87 12.93 0.69 3.11
N LEU A 88 12.71 0.67 4.42
CA LEU A 88 11.49 1.10 5.08
C LEU A 88 11.70 2.46 5.76
N ILE A 89 10.67 3.31 5.78
CA ILE A 89 10.65 4.52 6.61
C ILE A 89 9.78 4.23 7.84
N THR A 90 10.34 4.37 9.04
CA THR A 90 9.59 4.23 10.29
C THR A 90 9.29 5.61 10.86
N LEU A 91 8.01 5.92 11.01
CA LEU A 91 7.53 7.17 11.57
C LEU A 91 7.05 6.93 13.02
N PRO A 92 7.40 7.80 13.98
CA PRO A 92 6.99 7.69 15.39
C PRO A 92 5.56 8.20 15.60
N ILE A 93 4.61 7.61 14.87
CA ILE A 93 3.18 7.91 14.95
C ILE A 93 2.39 6.62 14.78
N GLY A 94 1.45 6.37 15.69
CA GLY A 94 0.61 5.19 15.65
C GLY A 94 -0.40 5.21 14.50
N ASN A 95 -0.89 4.02 14.17
CA ASN A 95 -2.01 3.77 13.26
C ASN A 95 -2.95 2.74 13.90
N ALA A 96 -3.95 2.27 13.16
CA ALA A 96 -4.94 1.32 13.68
C ALA A 96 -4.39 -0.07 14.08
N TYR A 97 -3.12 -0.38 13.76
CA TYR A 97 -2.50 -1.71 13.93
C TYR A 97 -1.23 -1.69 14.79
N ASP A 98 -0.55 -0.56 14.85
CA ASP A 98 0.64 -0.32 15.64
C ASP A 98 0.50 1.06 16.29
N ASP A 99 0.26 1.09 17.60
CA ASP A 99 0.00 2.32 18.36
C ASP A 99 1.23 3.25 18.44
N GLU A 100 2.42 2.74 18.13
CA GLU A 100 3.67 3.46 18.32
C GLU A 100 4.27 3.93 16.99
N HIS A 101 4.15 3.14 15.93
CA HIS A 101 4.87 3.37 14.69
C HIS A 101 4.03 3.15 13.43
N THR A 102 4.31 3.97 12.43
CA THR A 102 3.80 3.78 11.07
C THR A 102 4.98 3.53 10.14
N ARG A 103 4.99 2.36 9.52
CA ARG A 103 6.02 1.95 8.57
C ARG A 103 5.54 2.22 7.15
N VAL A 104 6.35 2.96 6.39
CA VAL A 104 6.04 3.42 5.05
C VAL A 104 6.95 2.75 4.04
N PHE A 105 6.35 2.17 3.00
CA PHE A 105 7.03 1.47 1.92
C PHE A 105 6.75 2.13 0.56
N SER A 106 7.67 1.97 -0.38
CA SER A 106 7.56 2.57 -1.70
C SER A 106 6.63 1.75 -2.60
N SER A 107 5.61 2.37 -3.18
CA SER A 107 4.73 1.72 -4.17
C SER A 107 5.49 1.29 -5.43
N HIS A 108 6.61 1.96 -5.76
CA HIS A 108 7.51 1.52 -6.83
C HIS A 108 8.18 0.20 -6.49
N ARG A 109 8.75 0.08 -5.29
CA ARG A 109 9.36 -1.18 -4.81
C ARG A 109 8.32 -2.27 -4.64
N LEU A 110 7.11 -1.93 -4.17
CA LEU A 110 6.00 -2.88 -4.06
C LEU A 110 5.67 -3.47 -5.44
N ARG A 111 5.49 -2.64 -6.46
CA ARG A 111 5.26 -3.08 -7.85
C ARG A 111 6.36 -4.03 -8.31
N ASP A 112 7.62 -3.67 -8.09
CA ASP A 112 8.75 -4.47 -8.57
C ASP A 112 8.86 -5.80 -7.81
N ALA A 113 8.51 -5.83 -6.51
CA ALA A 113 8.50 -7.03 -5.67
C ALA A 113 7.38 -8.02 -6.06
N VAL A 114 6.19 -7.54 -6.43
CA VAL A 114 5.05 -8.43 -6.75
C VAL A 114 5.14 -9.07 -8.13
N VAL A 115 5.93 -8.53 -9.06
CA VAL A 115 6.10 -9.08 -10.42
C VAL A 115 6.56 -10.55 -10.42
N PRO A 116 7.68 -10.92 -9.76
CA PRO A 116 8.11 -12.31 -9.73
C PRO A 116 7.16 -13.23 -8.95
N MET A 117 6.50 -12.71 -7.90
CA MET A 117 5.48 -13.45 -7.15
C MET A 117 4.27 -13.80 -8.03
N ALA A 118 3.76 -12.82 -8.77
CA ALA A 118 2.64 -12.98 -9.70
C ALA A 118 2.97 -13.99 -10.81
N ALA A 119 4.20 -13.98 -11.32
CA ALA A 119 4.66 -14.94 -12.32
C ALA A 119 4.69 -16.36 -11.75
N GLU A 120 5.15 -16.52 -10.50
CA GLU A 120 5.26 -17.84 -9.86
C GLU A 120 3.90 -18.49 -9.63
N ILE A 121 2.91 -17.73 -9.15
CA ILE A 121 1.57 -18.26 -8.87
C ILE A 121 0.68 -18.31 -10.12
N GLY A 122 1.18 -17.84 -11.27
CA GLY A 122 0.41 -17.78 -12.52
C GLY A 122 -0.75 -16.79 -12.47
N LEU A 123 -0.57 -15.64 -11.80
CA LEU A 123 -1.61 -14.63 -11.63
C LEU A 123 -2.12 -14.13 -13.00
N PRO A 124 -3.45 -14.08 -13.23
CA PRO A 124 -4.02 -13.54 -14.46
C PRO A 124 -3.56 -12.11 -14.75
N ALA A 125 -3.30 -11.82 -16.03
CA ALA A 125 -2.92 -10.47 -16.46
C ALA A 125 -4.05 -9.46 -16.24
N ASP A 126 -5.29 -9.88 -16.54
CA ASP A 126 -6.51 -9.13 -16.31
C ASP A 126 -7.15 -9.57 -15.00
N LEU A 127 -7.34 -8.60 -14.11
CA LEU A 127 -7.89 -8.81 -12.77
C LEU A 127 -9.17 -7.97 -12.65
N PRO A 128 -10.17 -8.44 -11.90
CA PRO A 128 -11.38 -7.65 -11.68
C PRO A 128 -11.03 -6.34 -10.97
N ARG A 129 -11.71 -5.26 -11.37
CA ARG A 129 -11.45 -3.88 -10.92
C ARG A 129 -12.67 -3.30 -10.21
N GLY A 130 -12.43 -2.29 -9.39
CA GLY A 130 -13.44 -1.62 -8.57
C GLY A 130 -13.35 -2.04 -7.11
N ALA A 131 -14.06 -1.31 -6.25
CA ALA A 131 -14.07 -1.56 -4.82
C ALA A 131 -14.54 -3.00 -4.50
N LEU A 132 -13.76 -3.70 -3.68
CA LEU A 132 -13.99 -5.07 -3.22
C LEU A 132 -14.04 -6.12 -4.34
N ALA A 133 -13.58 -5.77 -5.55
CA ALA A 133 -13.71 -6.64 -6.71
C ALA A 133 -12.88 -7.91 -6.54
N LEU A 134 -11.67 -7.80 -5.97
CA LEU A 134 -10.82 -8.96 -5.67
C LEU A 134 -11.42 -9.78 -4.51
N SER A 135 -11.82 -9.12 -3.43
CA SER A 135 -12.44 -9.79 -2.27
C SER A 135 -13.68 -10.62 -2.64
N ASN A 136 -14.40 -10.22 -3.69
CA ASN A 136 -15.62 -10.90 -4.15
C ASN A 136 -15.36 -12.00 -5.20
N SER A 137 -14.14 -12.12 -5.71
CA SER A 137 -13.84 -12.98 -6.88
C SER A 137 -12.68 -13.95 -6.71
N ILE A 138 -11.83 -13.76 -5.70
CA ILE A 138 -10.65 -14.61 -5.46
C ILE A 138 -10.74 -15.23 -4.07
N ASP A 139 -10.93 -16.55 -4.04
CA ASP A 139 -11.00 -17.33 -2.79
C ASP A 139 -9.62 -17.81 -2.29
N ASP A 140 -8.66 -18.03 -3.20
CA ASP A 140 -7.31 -18.48 -2.83
C ASP A 140 -6.53 -17.34 -2.14
N PRO A 141 -6.11 -17.50 -0.87
CA PRO A 141 -5.51 -16.41 -0.11
C PRO A 141 -4.22 -15.86 -0.74
N VAL A 142 -3.33 -16.73 -1.22
CA VAL A 142 -2.05 -16.30 -1.80
C VAL A 142 -2.31 -15.51 -3.08
N THR A 143 -3.18 -16.01 -3.95
CA THR A 143 -3.60 -15.32 -5.18
C THR A 143 -4.25 -13.98 -4.86
N PHE A 144 -5.12 -13.93 -3.85
CA PHE A 144 -5.78 -12.71 -3.41
C PHE A 144 -4.74 -11.66 -2.98
N TYR A 145 -3.81 -11.99 -2.09
CA TYR A 145 -2.82 -11.04 -1.61
C TYR A 145 -1.90 -10.51 -2.72
N VAL A 146 -1.41 -11.40 -3.59
CA VAL A 146 -0.57 -10.95 -4.73
C VAL A 146 -1.37 -10.03 -5.67
N ALA A 147 -2.65 -10.34 -5.92
CA ALA A 147 -3.53 -9.49 -6.71
C ALA A 147 -3.76 -8.13 -6.06
N VAL A 148 -4.05 -8.10 -4.76
CA VAL A 148 -4.27 -6.87 -3.98
C VAL A 148 -3.05 -5.97 -4.03
N TYR A 149 -1.86 -6.47 -3.67
CA TYR A 149 -0.66 -5.63 -3.64
C TYR A 149 -0.23 -5.18 -5.05
N ARG A 150 -0.45 -5.99 -6.08
CA ARG A 150 -0.26 -5.57 -7.47
C ARG A 150 -1.20 -4.43 -7.84
N GLN A 151 -2.50 -4.56 -7.59
CA GLN A 151 -3.45 -3.51 -7.91
C GLN A 151 -3.25 -2.26 -7.07
N ALA A 152 -2.92 -2.39 -5.79
CA ALA A 152 -2.59 -1.27 -4.90
C ALA A 152 -1.39 -0.49 -5.43
N ALA A 153 -0.30 -1.18 -5.81
CA ALA A 153 0.87 -0.53 -6.40
C ALA A 153 0.55 0.15 -7.73
N GLU A 154 -0.17 -0.53 -8.63
CA GLU A 154 -0.60 0.04 -9.90
C GLU A 154 -1.53 1.25 -9.72
N HIS A 155 -2.46 1.20 -8.76
CA HIS A 155 -3.38 2.28 -8.46
C HIS A 155 -2.64 3.48 -7.87
N SER A 156 -1.83 3.25 -6.83
CA SER A 156 -1.00 4.27 -6.18
C SER A 156 -0.15 5.05 -7.20
N LEU A 157 0.52 4.33 -8.09
CA LEU A 157 1.39 4.95 -9.11
C LEU A 157 0.62 5.62 -10.23
N ARG A 158 -0.57 5.12 -10.60
CA ARG A 158 -1.41 5.70 -11.65
C ARG A 158 -2.07 7.00 -11.21
N HIS A 159 -2.49 7.07 -9.95
CA HIS A 159 -3.24 8.20 -9.38
C HIS A 159 -2.40 9.10 -8.47
N ASP A 160 -1.12 8.79 -8.33
CA ASP A 160 -0.18 9.49 -7.43
C ASP A 160 -0.77 9.62 -6.01
N CYS A 161 -1.33 8.52 -5.48
CA CYS A 161 -1.99 8.50 -4.18
C CYS A 161 -1.39 7.46 -3.22
N PRO A 162 -1.42 7.70 -1.90
CA PRO A 162 -1.03 6.69 -0.92
C PRO A 162 -2.08 5.60 -0.81
N ILE A 163 -1.65 4.39 -0.44
CA ILE A 163 -2.53 3.28 -0.05
C ILE A 163 -2.23 2.94 1.41
N GLY A 164 -3.25 2.90 2.26
CA GLY A 164 -3.10 2.64 3.69
C GLY A 164 -4.16 1.67 4.20
N TYR A 165 -3.87 1.06 5.35
CA TYR A 165 -4.84 0.21 6.03
C TYR A 165 -5.77 1.04 6.92
N ILE A 166 -7.07 0.68 6.96
CA ILE A 166 -8.10 1.27 7.84
C ILE A 166 -8.93 0.22 8.58
#